data_AF-A0A1V9FH21-F1
#
_entry.id   AF-A0A1V9FH21-F1
#
_cell.length_a   1.000
_cell.length_b   1.000
_cell.length_c   1.000
_cell.angle_alpha   90.00
_cell.angle_beta   90.00
_cell.angle_gamma   90.00
#
_symmetry.space_group_name_H-M   'P 1'
#
loop_
_entity.id
_entity.type
_entity.pdbx_description
1 polymer ?
#
loop_
_entity_poly.entity_id
_entity_poly.type
_entity_poly.pdbx_seq_one_letter_code
_entity_poly.pdbx_strand_id
1 'polypeptide(L)'
;MKTLTRTMLIVSLIGCFTNCHSKRLSAKNNKDQIMEVKNSFQRIDDKYAAGTSLIMNRNIAYVQAPIGDFLSRIWNLYGKPTEISYEGFGYTFKDVKTGLIFTVYSAGSGPAYGGDDSNKDKLLPIITRFDNMLTVTDNADCEITVENDFGTMKTGSKNGVPYDKMISE
;
A
#
# COMPACT_ATOMS: atom_id res chain seq x y z
N MET A 1 41.37 65.74 -17.56
CA MET A 1 39.94 65.42 -17.39
C MET A 1 39.80 63.91 -17.33
N LYS A 2 39.43 63.34 -16.17
CA LYS A 2 39.23 61.89 -15.99
C LYS A 2 37.72 61.63 -15.89
N THR A 3 37.18 60.91 -16.85
CA THR A 3 35.76 60.55 -16.93
C THR A 3 35.53 59.27 -16.11
N LEU A 4 34.75 59.37 -15.04
CA LEU A 4 34.36 58.26 -14.17
C LEU A 4 33.12 57.56 -14.75
N THR A 5 33.30 56.34 -15.25
CA THR A 5 32.21 55.46 -15.70
C THR A 5 31.60 54.76 -14.49
N ARG A 6 30.34 55.07 -14.17
CA ARG A 6 29.56 54.39 -13.12
C ARG A 6 28.96 53.10 -13.70
N THR A 7 29.44 51.95 -13.23
CA THR A 7 28.82 50.64 -13.47
C THR A 7 27.62 50.47 -12.54
N MET A 8 26.43 50.31 -13.12
CA MET A 8 25.18 50.11 -12.38
C MET A 8 24.97 48.61 -12.18
N LEU A 9 25.04 48.14 -10.93
CA LEU A 9 24.81 46.75 -10.54
C LEU A 9 23.30 46.52 -10.41
N ILE A 10 22.69 45.80 -11.36
CA ILE A 10 21.28 45.38 -11.28
C ILE A 10 21.25 44.05 -10.52
N VAL A 11 20.79 44.09 -9.27
CA VAL A 11 20.50 42.90 -8.46
C VAL A 11 19.12 42.38 -8.84
N SER A 12 19.06 41.33 -9.67
CA SER A 12 17.81 40.64 -9.99
C SER A 12 17.32 39.80 -8.81
N LEU A 13 16.36 40.34 -8.07
CA LEU A 13 15.48 39.61 -7.15
C LEU A 13 14.36 38.93 -7.95
N ILE A 14 14.66 37.80 -8.60
CA ILE A 14 13.65 36.95 -9.24
C ILE A 14 13.91 35.51 -8.81
N GLY A 15 13.09 34.98 -7.90
CA GLY A 15 13.09 33.54 -7.64
C GLY A 15 12.54 33.11 -6.29
N CYS A 16 11.23 33.22 -6.08
CA CYS A 16 10.57 32.45 -5.00
C CYS A 16 9.09 32.04 -5.26
N PHE A 17 8.51 32.25 -6.45
CA PHE A 17 7.08 31.99 -6.67
C PHE A 17 6.73 30.73 -7.49
N THR A 18 7.69 29.98 -8.04
CA THR A 18 7.37 28.85 -8.95
C THR A 18 7.25 27.47 -8.28
N ASN A 19 7.60 27.31 -7.01
CA ASN A 19 7.76 25.97 -6.41
C ASN A 19 6.52 25.40 -5.69
N CYS A 20 5.43 26.17 -5.55
CA CYS A 20 4.21 25.68 -4.88
C CYS A 20 3.22 25.00 -5.85
N HIS A 21 3.23 25.39 -7.14
CA HIS A 21 2.28 24.86 -8.13
C HIS A 21 2.61 23.43 -8.58
N SER A 22 3.91 23.10 -8.70
CA SER A 22 4.38 21.76 -9.11
C SER A 22 3.95 20.64 -8.15
N LYS A 23 3.99 20.89 -6.83
CA LYS A 23 3.61 19.88 -5.81
C LYS A 23 2.12 19.52 -5.85
N ARG A 24 1.24 20.48 -6.16
CA ARG A 24 -0.22 20.22 -6.25
C ARG A 24 -0.60 19.38 -7.47
N LEU A 25 0.09 19.58 -8.60
CA LEU A 25 -0.14 18.78 -9.81
C LEU A 25 0.33 17.33 -9.62
N SER A 26 1.49 17.13 -8.97
CA SER A 26 2.00 15.79 -8.66
C SER A 26 1.06 14.99 -7.73
N ALA A 27 0.53 15.61 -6.68
CA ALA A 27 -0.38 14.94 -5.75
C ALA A 27 -1.75 14.58 -6.36
N LYS A 28 -2.28 15.45 -7.25
CA LYS A 28 -3.55 15.18 -7.95
C LYS A 28 -3.40 14.00 -8.92
N ASN A 29 -2.31 13.97 -9.67
CA ASN A 29 -2.02 12.88 -10.59
C ASN A 29 -1.90 11.53 -9.88
N ASN A 30 -1.36 11.50 -8.65
CA ASN A 30 -1.21 10.26 -7.91
C ASN A 30 -2.56 9.66 -7.46
N LYS A 31 -3.51 10.48 -6.98
CA LYS A 31 -4.83 9.98 -6.56
C LYS A 31 -5.63 9.39 -7.73
N ASP A 32 -5.58 10.03 -8.89
CA ASP A 32 -6.26 9.55 -10.09
C ASP A 32 -5.65 8.20 -10.55
N GLN A 33 -4.32 8.08 -10.51
CA GLN A 33 -3.62 6.81 -10.80
C GLN A 33 -3.97 5.70 -9.81
N ILE A 34 -4.01 5.99 -8.50
CA ILE A 34 -4.42 5.00 -7.49
C ILE A 34 -5.85 4.52 -7.75
N MET A 35 -6.77 5.43 -8.06
CA MET A 35 -8.17 5.07 -8.32
C MET A 35 -8.32 4.26 -9.60
N GLU A 36 -7.58 4.58 -10.66
CA GLU A 36 -7.54 3.78 -11.89
C GLU A 36 -7.05 2.35 -11.61
N VAL A 37 -5.93 2.21 -10.90
CA VAL A 37 -5.37 0.89 -10.56
C VAL A 37 -6.30 0.13 -9.62
N LYS A 38 -6.88 0.78 -8.60
CA LYS A 38 -7.89 0.18 -7.71
C LYS A 38 -9.06 -0.40 -8.49
N ASN A 39 -9.59 0.34 -9.45
CA ASN A 39 -10.74 -0.10 -10.26
C ASN A 39 -10.42 -1.29 -11.18
N SER A 40 -9.13 -1.60 -11.39
CA SER A 40 -8.72 -2.82 -12.11
C SER A 40 -8.79 -4.09 -11.25
N PHE A 41 -9.03 -3.96 -9.94
CA PHE A 41 -9.10 -5.08 -9.01
C PHE A 41 -10.48 -5.15 -8.34
N GLN A 42 -11.16 -6.27 -8.54
CA GLN A 42 -12.42 -6.56 -7.89
C GLN A 42 -12.16 -7.42 -6.66
N ARG A 43 -12.55 -6.94 -5.48
CA ARG A 43 -12.64 -7.80 -4.29
C ARG A 43 -13.76 -8.82 -4.52
N ILE A 44 -13.44 -10.10 -4.33
CA ILE A 44 -14.39 -11.22 -4.46
C ILE A 44 -14.46 -12.01 -3.15
N ASP A 45 -15.37 -12.98 -3.11
CA ASP A 45 -15.58 -13.88 -1.97
C ASP A 45 -14.32 -14.72 -1.67
N ASP A 46 -13.99 -14.90 -0.40
CA ASP A 46 -12.77 -15.59 0.02
C ASP A 46 -12.80 -17.11 -0.23
N LYS A 47 -13.97 -17.69 -0.55
CA LYS A 47 -14.04 -19.08 -1.03
C LYS A 47 -13.23 -19.32 -2.31
N TYR A 48 -12.95 -18.27 -3.10
CA TYR A 48 -12.13 -18.36 -4.30
C TYR A 48 -10.62 -18.37 -3.99
N ALA A 49 -10.22 -18.22 -2.73
CA ALA A 49 -8.83 -18.40 -2.28
C ALA A 49 -8.40 -19.87 -2.26
N ALA A 50 -9.34 -20.81 -2.30
CA ALA A 50 -9.06 -22.23 -2.25
C ALA A 50 -8.12 -22.66 -3.40
N GLY A 51 -7.04 -23.37 -3.05
CA GLY A 51 -6.04 -23.84 -4.01
C GLY A 51 -4.98 -22.80 -4.39
N THR A 52 -4.97 -21.62 -3.75
CA THR A 52 -3.86 -20.66 -3.92
C THR A 52 -2.63 -21.08 -3.11
N SER A 53 -1.45 -20.84 -3.68
CA SER A 53 -0.13 -21.06 -3.10
C SER A 53 0.63 -19.74 -3.00
N LEU A 54 1.71 -19.69 -2.20
CA LEU A 54 2.59 -18.52 -2.11
C LEU A 54 3.25 -18.21 -3.46
N ILE A 55 3.01 -17.00 -3.98
CA ILE A 55 3.64 -16.50 -5.20
C ILE A 55 4.77 -15.51 -4.89
N MET A 56 4.51 -14.58 -3.97
CA MET A 56 5.41 -13.47 -3.69
C MET A 56 5.30 -13.03 -2.22
N ASN A 57 6.43 -12.92 -1.52
CA ASN A 57 6.47 -12.21 -0.25
C ASN A 57 6.46 -10.70 -0.54
N ARG A 58 5.73 -9.93 0.27
CA ARG A 58 5.81 -8.47 0.15
C ARG A 58 7.19 -8.02 0.63
N ASN A 59 7.89 -7.25 -0.19
CA ASN A 59 9.11 -6.59 0.25
C ASN A 59 8.74 -5.31 1.02
N ILE A 60 9.09 -5.26 2.29
CA ILE A 60 8.66 -4.18 3.19
C ILE A 60 9.86 -3.25 3.39
N ALA A 61 9.81 -2.08 2.75
CA ALA A 61 10.89 -1.11 2.79
C ALA A 61 11.08 -0.45 4.17
N TYR A 62 10.11 -0.59 5.08
CA TYR A 62 10.09 0.05 6.39
C TYR A 62 9.84 -0.97 7.51
N VAL A 63 10.60 -0.88 8.59
CA VAL A 63 10.60 -1.85 9.69
C VAL A 63 9.43 -1.64 10.68
N GLN A 64 8.74 -0.50 10.63
CA GLN A 64 7.67 -0.20 11.59
C GLN A 64 6.36 -0.94 11.24
N ALA A 65 5.87 -1.77 12.18
CA ALA A 65 4.63 -2.55 12.16
C ALA A 65 4.19 -3.07 10.77
N PRO A 66 4.87 -4.09 10.23
CA PRO A 66 4.63 -4.59 8.87
C PRO A 66 3.19 -5.06 8.61
N ILE A 67 2.52 -5.65 9.61
CA ILE A 67 1.16 -6.19 9.46
C ILE A 67 0.14 -5.06 9.49
N GLY A 68 0.25 -4.15 10.47
CA GLY A 68 -0.63 -3.00 10.59
C GLY A 68 -0.56 -2.05 9.38
N ASP A 69 0.65 -1.83 8.83
CA ASP A 69 0.84 -1.02 7.63
C ASP A 69 0.15 -1.65 6.42
N PHE A 70 0.36 -2.96 6.23
CA PHE A 70 -0.23 -3.70 5.13
C PHE A 70 -1.75 -3.74 5.21
N LEU A 71 -2.29 -4.07 6.38
CA LEU A 71 -3.74 -4.10 6.66
C LEU A 71 -4.37 -2.75 6.37
N SER A 72 -3.85 -1.67 6.94
CA SER A 72 -4.46 -0.34 6.87
C SER A 72 -4.49 0.24 5.44
N ARG A 73 -3.51 -0.10 4.60
CA ARG A 73 -3.51 0.29 3.17
C ARG A 73 -4.57 -0.46 2.38
N ILE A 74 -4.71 -1.77 2.58
CA ILE A 74 -5.75 -2.56 1.93
C ILE A 74 -7.14 -2.11 2.42
N TRP A 75 -7.26 -1.88 3.73
CA TRP A 75 -8.49 -1.42 4.37
C TRP A 75 -8.94 -0.06 3.81
N ASN A 76 -8.02 0.87 3.58
CA ASN A 76 -8.35 2.17 2.99
C ASN A 76 -9.06 2.03 1.63
N LEU A 77 -8.66 1.06 0.82
CA LEU A 77 -9.20 0.86 -0.54
C LEU A 77 -10.42 -0.06 -0.57
N TYR A 78 -10.43 -1.10 0.26
CA TYR A 78 -11.38 -2.23 0.14
C TYR A 78 -12.12 -2.57 1.44
N GLY A 79 -11.88 -1.84 2.53
CA GLY A 79 -12.50 -2.05 3.83
C GLY A 79 -11.95 -3.25 4.61
N LYS A 80 -12.62 -3.57 5.72
CA LYS A 80 -12.28 -4.66 6.65
C LYS A 80 -12.14 -6.02 5.93
N PRO A 81 -11.18 -6.91 6.30
CA PRO A 81 -11.16 -8.27 5.79
C PRO A 81 -12.44 -9.01 6.17
N THR A 82 -12.89 -9.95 5.32
CA THR A 82 -14.12 -10.72 5.58
C THR A 82 -13.90 -11.68 6.74
N GLU A 83 -12.73 -12.29 6.74
CA GLU A 83 -12.32 -13.31 7.71
C GLU A 83 -10.97 -12.94 8.31
N ILE A 84 -10.88 -13.15 9.62
CA ILE A 84 -9.66 -13.04 10.40
C ILE A 84 -9.40 -14.46 10.90
N SER A 85 -8.25 -15.03 10.55
CA SER A 85 -7.88 -16.39 10.89
C SER A 85 -6.87 -16.41 12.02
N TYR A 86 -6.55 -17.60 12.50
CA TYR A 86 -5.33 -17.81 13.26
C TYR A 86 -4.13 -17.21 12.51
N GLU A 87 -3.31 -16.45 13.22
CA GLU A 87 -2.11 -15.74 12.77
C GLU A 87 -2.30 -14.62 11.74
N GLY A 88 -3.54 -14.26 11.35
CA GLY A 88 -3.70 -13.12 10.45
C GLY A 88 -5.03 -12.97 9.75
N PHE A 89 -4.96 -12.57 8.48
CA PHE A 89 -6.13 -12.17 7.68
C PHE A 89 -5.88 -12.38 6.19
N GLY A 90 -6.97 -12.43 5.42
CA GLY A 90 -6.92 -12.59 3.97
C GLY A 90 -7.90 -11.68 3.23
N TYR A 91 -7.59 -11.44 1.97
CA TYR A 91 -8.46 -10.85 0.96
C TYR A 91 -8.28 -11.61 -0.36
N THR A 92 -9.37 -11.79 -1.09
CA THR A 92 -9.33 -12.38 -2.43
C THR A 92 -9.71 -11.36 -3.48
N PHE A 93 -8.89 -11.29 -4.54
CA PHE A 93 -9.06 -10.34 -5.62
C PHE A 93 -9.08 -11.04 -6.98
N LYS A 94 -9.83 -10.44 -7.90
CA LYS A 94 -9.82 -10.76 -9.32
C LYS A 94 -9.34 -9.54 -10.10
N ASP A 95 -8.31 -9.72 -10.93
CA ASP A 95 -7.95 -8.71 -11.92
C ASP A 95 -9.03 -8.67 -13.02
N VAL A 96 -9.66 -7.51 -13.19
CA VAL A 96 -10.82 -7.35 -14.09
C VAL A 96 -10.44 -7.63 -15.55
N LYS A 97 -9.21 -7.30 -15.95
CA LYS A 97 -8.75 -7.43 -17.34
C LYS A 97 -8.48 -8.87 -17.74
N THR A 98 -7.75 -9.61 -16.90
CA THR A 98 -7.29 -10.98 -17.20
C THR A 98 -8.22 -12.04 -16.62
N GLY A 99 -9.03 -11.67 -15.63
CA GLY A 99 -9.88 -12.60 -14.88
C GLY A 99 -9.12 -13.47 -13.87
N LEU A 100 -7.79 -13.32 -13.75
CA LEU A 100 -6.97 -14.08 -12.82
C LEU A 100 -7.27 -13.71 -11.38
N ILE A 101 -7.26 -14.72 -10.51
CA ILE A 101 -7.54 -14.60 -9.08
C ILE A 101 -6.22 -14.70 -8.31
N PHE A 102 -6.08 -13.85 -7.31
CA PHE A 102 -4.97 -13.89 -6.37
C PHE A 102 -5.44 -13.53 -4.97
N THR A 103 -4.67 -13.95 -3.98
CA THR A 103 -4.91 -13.68 -2.57
C THR A 103 -3.87 -12.71 -2.03
N VAL A 104 -4.29 -11.92 -1.07
CA VAL A 104 -3.48 -10.96 -0.34
C VAL A 104 -3.68 -11.28 1.12
N TYR A 105 -2.64 -11.70 1.83
CA TYR A 105 -2.79 -12.20 3.18
C TYR A 105 -1.61 -11.83 4.07
N SER A 106 -1.81 -11.89 5.38
CA SER A 106 -0.75 -11.95 6.37
C SER A 106 -0.96 -13.18 7.22
N ALA A 107 0.10 -13.91 7.51
CA ALA A 107 0.11 -15.08 8.41
C ALA A 107 1.34 -15.00 9.34
N GLY A 108 1.71 -16.08 10.03
CA GLY A 108 2.86 -16.12 10.94
C GLY A 108 4.20 -15.68 10.30
N SER A 109 4.36 -15.89 8.99
CA SER A 109 5.55 -15.43 8.23
C SER A 109 5.46 -13.97 7.73
N GLY A 110 4.35 -13.28 8.00
CA GLY A 110 4.10 -11.90 7.58
C GLY A 110 3.29 -11.75 6.27
N PRO A 111 3.24 -10.51 5.73
CA PRO A 111 2.51 -10.16 4.51
C PRO A 111 3.01 -10.85 3.23
N ALA A 112 2.08 -11.44 2.48
CA ALA A 112 2.37 -12.15 1.24
C ALA A 112 1.19 -12.16 0.26
N TYR A 113 1.47 -12.67 -0.93
CA TYR A 113 0.54 -12.82 -2.04
C TYR A 113 0.50 -14.26 -2.51
N GLY A 114 -0.70 -14.75 -2.80
CA GLY A 114 -0.91 -16.09 -3.31
C GLY A 114 -1.73 -16.15 -4.60
N GLY A 115 -1.73 -17.29 -5.25
CA GLY A 115 -2.49 -17.54 -6.47
C GLY A 115 -2.30 -18.96 -6.99
N ASP A 116 -2.87 -19.26 -8.16
CA ASP A 116 -2.67 -20.54 -8.83
C ASP A 116 -1.25 -20.63 -9.42
N ASP A 117 -0.47 -21.63 -8.98
CA ASP A 117 0.91 -21.86 -9.43
C ASP A 117 1.02 -22.00 -10.96
N SER A 118 0.01 -22.57 -11.62
CA SER A 118 -0.01 -22.70 -13.09
C SER A 118 -0.08 -21.35 -13.82
N ASN A 119 -0.48 -20.30 -13.10
CA ASN A 119 -0.57 -18.92 -13.59
C ASN A 119 0.48 -17.99 -12.96
N LYS A 120 1.46 -18.52 -12.22
CA LYS A 120 2.48 -17.74 -11.49
C LYS A 120 3.11 -16.61 -12.31
N ASP A 121 3.61 -16.93 -13.51
CA ASP A 121 4.29 -15.95 -14.36
C ASP A 121 3.35 -14.82 -14.84
N LYS A 122 2.05 -15.11 -14.99
CA LYS A 122 1.04 -14.12 -15.38
C LYS A 122 0.56 -13.30 -14.17
N LEU A 123 0.54 -13.92 -12.99
CA LEU A 123 0.13 -13.29 -11.73
C LEU A 123 1.19 -12.32 -11.21
N LEU A 124 2.47 -12.62 -11.37
CA LEU A 124 3.56 -11.79 -10.84
C LEU A 124 3.46 -10.30 -11.24
N PRO A 125 3.27 -9.92 -12.53
CA PRO A 125 3.11 -8.51 -12.91
C PRO A 125 1.82 -7.88 -12.36
N ILE A 126 0.74 -8.67 -12.20
CA ILE A 126 -0.54 -8.20 -11.64
C ILE A 126 -0.37 -7.87 -10.15
N ILE A 127 0.22 -8.81 -9.40
CA ILE A 127 0.54 -8.68 -7.98
C ILE A 127 1.50 -7.51 -7.76
N THR A 128 2.53 -7.37 -8.58
CA THR A 128 3.48 -6.25 -8.51
C THR A 128 2.77 -4.90 -8.69
N ARG A 129 1.83 -4.82 -9.65
CA ARG A 129 1.03 -3.60 -9.85
C ARG A 129 0.14 -3.29 -8.64
N PHE A 130 -0.48 -4.32 -8.06
CA PHE A 130 -1.28 -4.17 -6.83
C PHE A 130 -0.43 -3.70 -5.65
N ASP A 131 0.74 -4.32 -5.44
CA ASP A 131 1.66 -3.97 -4.36
C ASP A 131 2.15 -2.51 -4.47
N ASN A 132 2.54 -2.08 -5.67
CA ASN A 132 2.94 -0.70 -5.95
C ASN A 132 1.82 0.32 -5.69
N MET A 133 0.55 -0.04 -5.93
CA MET A 133 -0.56 0.83 -5.56
C MET A 133 -0.67 0.97 -4.03
N LEU A 134 -0.47 -0.13 -3.29
CA LEU A 134 -0.50 -0.09 -1.84
C LEU A 134 0.63 0.77 -1.26
N THR A 135 1.84 0.74 -1.83
CA THR A 135 2.98 1.52 -1.29
C THR A 135 2.74 3.03 -1.33
N VAL A 136 1.89 3.52 -2.23
CA VAL A 136 1.51 4.94 -2.35
C VAL A 136 0.14 5.27 -1.75
N THR A 137 -0.56 4.27 -1.19
CA THR A 137 -1.87 4.45 -0.54
C THR A 137 -1.70 4.90 0.90
N ASP A 138 -2.42 5.94 1.34
CA ASP A 138 -2.40 6.37 2.74
C ASP A 138 -2.95 5.27 3.68
N ASN A 139 -2.41 5.16 4.89
CA ASN A 139 -2.94 4.25 5.91
C ASN A 139 -4.29 4.76 6.42
N ALA A 140 -5.32 3.90 6.45
CA ALA A 140 -6.59 4.20 7.13
C ALA A 140 -6.57 3.76 8.59
N ASP A 141 -7.36 4.43 9.43
CA ASP A 141 -7.57 3.99 10.82
C ASP A 141 -8.35 2.68 10.84
N CYS A 142 -7.74 1.64 11.40
CA CYS A 142 -8.31 0.30 11.49
C CYS A 142 -7.66 -0.51 12.61
N GLU A 143 -8.35 -1.54 13.08
CA GLU A 143 -7.80 -2.52 14.03
C GLU A 143 -8.44 -3.89 13.77
N ILE A 144 -7.63 -4.94 13.85
CA ILE A 144 -8.08 -6.31 14.06
C ILE A 144 -7.37 -6.91 15.26
N THR A 145 -7.95 -7.98 15.78
CA THR A 145 -7.35 -8.84 16.80
C THR A 145 -7.12 -10.20 16.19
N VAL A 146 -5.89 -10.70 16.27
CA VAL A 146 -5.48 -12.01 15.74
C VAL A 146 -4.91 -12.84 16.89
N GLU A 147 -5.25 -14.12 16.94
CA GLU A 147 -4.63 -15.09 17.83
C GLU A 147 -3.41 -15.70 17.12
N ASN A 148 -2.34 -15.98 17.86
CA ASN A 148 -1.16 -16.68 17.37
C ASN A 148 -0.54 -17.55 18.48
N ASP A 149 0.54 -18.26 18.15
CA ASP A 149 1.23 -19.17 19.08
C ASP A 149 1.77 -18.48 20.36
N PHE A 150 1.88 -17.14 20.34
CA PHE A 150 2.40 -16.32 21.42
C PHE A 150 1.30 -15.55 22.18
N GLY A 151 0.02 -15.78 21.85
CA GLY A 151 -1.13 -15.13 22.47
C GLY A 151 -1.92 -14.25 21.51
N THR A 152 -2.60 -13.23 22.05
CA THR A 152 -3.44 -12.33 21.26
C THR A 152 -2.67 -11.09 20.83
N MET A 153 -2.73 -10.74 19.55
CA MET A 153 -2.13 -9.52 18.99
C MET A 153 -3.20 -8.58 18.42
N LYS A 154 -3.09 -7.30 18.72
CA LYS A 154 -3.78 -6.22 18.01
C LYS A 154 -2.89 -5.64 16.94
N THR A 155 -3.40 -5.56 15.72
CA THR A 155 -2.68 -4.98 14.58
C THR A 155 -3.59 -4.01 13.83
N GLY A 156 -3.02 -2.91 13.33
CA GLY A 156 -3.80 -1.86 12.70
C GLY A 156 -3.03 -0.57 12.46
N SER A 157 -3.77 0.52 12.36
CA SER A 157 -3.23 1.88 12.26
C SER A 157 -4.16 2.85 12.99
N LYS A 158 -3.57 3.86 13.62
CA LYS A 158 -4.29 4.91 14.36
C LYS A 158 -3.71 6.28 14.03
N ASN A 159 -4.54 7.21 13.61
CA ASN A 159 -4.13 8.51 13.06
C ASN A 159 -3.08 8.36 11.94
N GLY A 160 -3.24 7.34 11.09
CA GLY A 160 -2.30 7.03 10.01
C GLY A 160 -0.95 6.43 10.45
N VAL A 161 -0.79 6.08 11.73
CA VAL A 161 0.43 5.42 12.25
C VAL A 161 0.16 3.92 12.48
N PRO A 162 0.80 3.03 11.72
CA PRO A 162 0.70 1.57 11.92
C PRO A 162 1.20 1.08 13.28
N TYR A 163 0.58 0.02 13.80
CA TYR A 163 1.02 -0.64 15.03
C TYR A 163 0.71 -2.15 15.03
N ASP A 164 1.56 -2.90 15.72
CA ASP A 164 1.37 -4.29 16.13
C ASP A 164 1.66 -4.38 17.63
N LYS A 165 0.73 -4.90 18.43
CA LYS A 165 0.83 -4.95 19.90
C LYS A 165 0.32 -6.27 20.43
N MET A 166 1.18 -7.01 21.13
CA MET A 166 0.75 -8.16 21.94
C MET A 166 -0.09 -7.68 23.13
N ILE A 167 -1.22 -8.32 23.34
CA ILE A 167 -2.04 -8.17 24.55
C ILE A 167 -1.56 -9.26 25.51
N SER A 168 -0.89 -8.86 26.59
CA SER A 168 -0.72 -9.74 27.74
C SER A 168 -2.07 -9.87 28.44
N GLU A 169 -2.50 -11.11 28.68
CA GLU A 169 -3.59 -11.39 29.62
C GLU A 169 -3.24 -10.94 31.05
#